data_AF-A0A7Y4XKF9-F1
#
_entry.id   AF-A0A7Y4XKF9-F1
#
_cell.length_a   1.000
_cell.length_b   1.000
_cell.length_c   1.000
_cell.angle_alpha   90.00
_cell.angle_beta   90.00
_cell.angle_gamma   90.00
#
_symmetry.space_group_name_H-M   'P 1'
#
loop_
_entity.id
_entity.type
_entity.pdbx_description
1 polymer ?
#
loop_
_entity_poly.entity_id
_entity_poly.type
_entity_poly.pdbx_seq_one_letter_code
_entity_poly.pdbx_strand_id
1 'polypeptide(L)'
;MRVPTARILAIMAVAGFAAPAIAEIKDYEVRRFLYLKTPCGIAPIKQITSDAGGLRYKADCPNLTAFPDGAIVECLDPQDDRSCRLVTQSTEFKQLDLMRPQQPDTATPGKEN
;
A
#
# COMPACT_ATOMS: atom_id res chain seq x y z
N MET A 1 -50.77 14.12 57.32
CA MET A 1 -50.93 13.02 56.35
C MET A 1 -49.68 12.96 55.49
N ARG A 2 -48.95 11.84 55.52
CA ARG A 2 -47.76 11.55 54.69
C ARG A 2 -48.21 10.78 53.46
N VAL A 3 -47.77 11.17 52.26
CA VAL A 3 -47.72 10.30 51.07
C VAL A 3 -46.36 10.51 50.40
N PRO A 4 -45.71 9.44 49.89
CA PRO A 4 -44.26 9.35 49.83
C PRO A 4 -43.69 9.43 48.40
N THR A 5 -42.37 9.62 48.34
CA THR A 5 -41.41 9.10 47.33
C THR A 5 -41.95 8.56 46.00
N ALA A 6 -41.42 9.06 44.88
CA ALA A 6 -40.53 8.26 44.02
C ALA A 6 -39.91 9.12 42.91
N ARG A 7 -38.57 9.15 42.92
CA ARG A 7 -37.74 9.48 41.76
C ARG A 7 -38.04 8.50 40.64
N ILE A 8 -38.05 8.94 39.38
CA ILE A 8 -37.36 8.23 38.28
C ILE A 8 -36.99 9.28 37.22
N LEU A 9 -35.68 9.49 37.09
CA LEU A 9 -35.02 10.20 36.00
C LEU A 9 -35.01 9.24 34.80
N ALA A 10 -35.81 9.54 33.77
CA ALA A 10 -35.78 8.79 32.52
C ALA A 10 -34.69 9.38 31.61
N ILE A 11 -33.46 8.87 31.74
CA ILE A 11 -32.39 9.12 30.78
C ILE A 11 -32.67 8.20 29.59
N MET A 12 -33.18 8.75 28.48
CA MET A 12 -33.26 8.03 27.21
C MET A 12 -31.83 7.73 26.73
N ALA A 13 -31.43 6.47 26.81
CA ALA A 13 -30.24 5.97 26.14
C ALA A 13 -30.50 5.95 24.63
N VAL A 14 -29.90 6.91 23.90
CA VAL A 14 -29.77 6.84 22.45
C VAL A 14 -28.78 5.72 22.13
N ALA A 15 -29.28 4.52 21.87
CA ALA A 15 -28.48 3.45 21.28
C ALA A 15 -28.23 3.81 19.82
N GLY A 16 -27.15 4.57 19.58
CA GLY A 16 -26.60 4.75 18.24
C GLY A 16 -26.19 3.39 17.69
N PHE A 17 -26.89 2.93 16.66
CA PHE A 17 -26.43 1.84 15.82
C PHE A 17 -25.16 2.30 15.10
N ALA A 18 -24.00 2.00 15.69
CA ALA A 18 -22.74 2.05 14.96
C ALA A 18 -22.78 0.90 13.95
N ALA A 19 -22.98 1.22 12.67
CA ALA A 19 -22.78 0.26 11.60
C ALA A 19 -21.35 -0.30 11.72
N PRO A 20 -21.13 -1.61 11.49
CA PRO A 20 -19.78 -2.15 11.47
C PRO A 20 -19.03 -1.42 10.35
N ALA A 21 -17.99 -0.67 10.72
CA ALA A 21 -17.05 -0.13 9.77
C ALA A 21 -16.25 -1.33 9.23
N ILE A 22 -16.78 -1.96 8.18
CA ILE A 22 -16.04 -2.90 7.35
C ILE A 22 -14.94 -2.06 6.69
N ALA A 23 -13.70 -2.24 7.14
CA ALA A 23 -12.54 -1.50 6.66
C ALA A 23 -12.12 -2.07 5.30
N GLU A 24 -12.92 -1.81 4.28
CA GLU A 24 -12.58 -2.17 2.90
C GLU A 24 -11.30 -1.42 2.49
N ILE A 25 -10.29 -2.16 2.01
CA ILE A 25 -9.08 -1.57 1.43
C ILE A 25 -9.53 -0.61 0.34
N LYS A 26 -9.29 0.68 0.58
CA LYS A 26 -9.65 1.69 -0.39
C LYS A 26 -8.54 1.79 -1.43
N ASP A 27 -8.91 2.15 -2.65
CA ASP A 27 -7.99 2.41 -3.77
C ASP A 27 -6.79 3.30 -3.41
N TYR A 28 -6.94 4.20 -2.42
CA TYR A 28 -5.85 5.06 -1.96
C TYR A 28 -4.71 4.28 -1.29
N GLU A 29 -4.99 3.19 -0.59
CA GLU A 29 -3.98 2.39 0.14
C GLU A 29 -3.09 1.64 -0.83
N VAL A 30 -3.71 1.01 -1.83
CA VAL A 30 -3.01 0.34 -2.92
C VAL A 30 -2.17 1.32 -3.72
N ARG A 31 -2.71 2.51 -4.03
CA ARG A 31 -1.97 3.56 -4.73
C ARG A 31 -0.77 4.04 -3.92
N ARG A 32 -0.92 4.22 -2.62
CA ARG A 32 0.17 4.59 -1.71
C ARG A 32 1.24 3.50 -1.64
N PHE A 33 0.84 2.22 -1.56
CA PHE A 33 1.77 1.10 -1.58
C PHE A 33 2.60 1.10 -2.86
N LEU A 34 1.96 1.22 -4.03
CA LEU A 34 2.64 1.29 -5.32
C LEU A 34 3.61 2.48 -5.38
N TYR A 35 3.17 3.66 -4.98
CA TYR A 35 4.02 4.85 -4.94
C TYR A 35 5.29 4.65 -4.09
N LEU A 36 5.18 3.95 -2.95
CA LEU A 36 6.30 3.72 -2.04
C LEU A 36 7.20 2.54 -2.43
N LYS A 37 6.67 1.56 -3.15
CA LYS A 37 7.37 0.29 -3.44
C LYS A 37 7.83 0.16 -4.89
N THR A 38 7.34 1.00 -5.79
CA THR A 38 7.69 0.93 -7.21
C THR A 38 7.98 2.33 -7.77
N PRO A 39 8.81 2.43 -8.83
CA PRO A 39 9.03 3.68 -9.57
C PRO A 39 7.81 4.09 -10.42
N CYS A 40 6.64 3.48 -10.24
CA CYS A 40 5.44 3.77 -11.03
C CYS A 40 4.79 5.12 -10.65
N GLY A 41 5.20 5.76 -9.55
CA GLY A 41 4.71 7.08 -9.16
C GLY A 41 3.20 7.11 -8.90
N ILE A 42 2.51 8.10 -9.46
CA ILE A 42 1.04 8.30 -9.32
C ILE A 42 0.29 7.62 -10.48
N ALA A 43 0.78 6.46 -10.95
CA ALA A 43 0.13 5.72 -12.01
C ALA A 43 -1.33 5.35 -11.65
N PRO A 44 -2.26 5.38 -12.62
CA PRO A 44 -3.61 4.90 -12.40
C PRO A 44 -3.59 3.40 -12.09
N ILE A 45 -4.47 2.98 -11.19
CA ILE A 45 -4.65 1.58 -10.82
C ILE A 45 -5.99 1.07 -11.35
N LYS A 46 -6.02 -0.19 -11.75
CA LYS A 46 -7.24 -0.91 -12.12
C LYS A 46 -7.31 -2.17 -11.30
N GLN A 47 -8.43 -2.40 -10.63
CA GLN A 47 -8.71 -3.69 -10.03
C GLN A 47 -8.86 -4.73 -11.15
N ILE A 48 -8.20 -5.86 -11.00
CA ILE A 48 -8.30 -7.01 -11.90
C ILE A 48 -8.86 -8.20 -11.12
N THR A 49 -9.48 -9.13 -11.84
CA THR A 49 -10.15 -10.28 -11.22
C THR A 49 -9.17 -11.10 -10.39
N SER A 50 -9.63 -11.55 -9.24
CA SER A 50 -8.91 -12.44 -8.34
C SER A 50 -9.80 -13.65 -8.09
N ASP A 51 -9.38 -14.81 -8.59
CA ASP A 51 -10.14 -16.05 -8.52
C ASP A 51 -10.08 -16.69 -7.12
N ALA A 52 -9.26 -16.14 -6.21
CA ALA A 52 -8.89 -16.73 -4.93
C ALA A 52 -9.37 -15.93 -3.70
N GLY A 53 -10.36 -15.04 -3.85
CA GLY A 53 -10.94 -14.27 -2.74
C GLY A 53 -10.12 -13.09 -2.22
N GLY A 54 -8.89 -12.88 -2.73
CA GLY A 54 -8.12 -11.65 -2.50
C GLY A 54 -8.47 -10.54 -3.50
N LEU A 55 -7.84 -9.36 -3.38
CA LEU A 55 -7.94 -8.27 -4.36
C LEU A 55 -6.65 -8.16 -5.16
N ARG A 56 -6.77 -8.01 -6.49
CA ARG A 56 -5.63 -7.77 -7.37
C ARG A 56 -5.78 -6.43 -8.06
N TYR A 57 -4.68 -5.70 -8.16
CA TYR A 57 -4.63 -4.39 -8.79
C TYR A 57 -3.45 -4.33 -9.76
N LYS A 58 -3.70 -3.80 -10.96
CA LYS A 58 -2.66 -3.50 -11.94
C LYS A 58 -2.46 -1.98 -12.02
N ALA A 59 -1.21 -1.55 -11.91
CA ALA A 59 -0.78 -0.20 -12.20
C ALA A 59 -0.12 -0.14 -13.58
N ASP A 60 -0.58 0.77 -14.43
CA ASP A 60 0.02 1.02 -15.74
C ASP A 60 1.20 1.99 -15.56
N CYS A 61 2.41 1.44 -15.39
CA CYS A 61 3.62 2.22 -15.09
C CYS A 61 4.19 2.89 -16.36
N PRO A 62 4.84 4.06 -16.25
CA PRO A 62 5.49 4.70 -17.39
C PRO A 62 6.58 3.82 -18.04
N ASN A 63 6.76 3.99 -19.35
CA ASN A 63 7.88 3.42 -20.09
C ASN A 63 9.22 3.87 -19.47
N LEU A 64 10.22 2.97 -19.46
CA LEU A 64 11.56 3.16 -18.85
C LEU A 64 11.62 3.00 -17.32
N THR A 65 10.59 2.43 -16.69
CA THR A 65 10.67 1.99 -15.30
C THR A 65 11.14 0.54 -15.20
N ALA A 66 11.46 0.09 -13.99
CA ALA A 66 11.71 -1.33 -13.71
C ALA A 66 10.46 -2.23 -13.91
N PHE A 67 9.32 -1.67 -14.31
CA PHE A 67 8.04 -2.35 -14.51
C PHE A 67 7.41 -1.98 -15.86
N PRO A 68 8.03 -2.35 -17.00
CA PRO A 68 7.58 -1.93 -18.33
C PRO A 68 6.16 -2.41 -18.69
N ASP A 69 5.74 -3.58 -18.19
CA ASP A 69 4.39 -4.13 -18.40
C ASP A 69 3.37 -3.69 -17.32
N GLY A 70 3.81 -2.82 -16.42
CA GLY A 70 3.09 -2.42 -15.22
C GLY A 70 3.39 -3.27 -13.99
N ALA A 71 2.88 -2.82 -12.84
CA ALA A 71 3.08 -3.47 -11.55
C ALA A 71 1.75 -4.08 -11.06
N ILE A 72 1.78 -5.34 -10.63
CA ILE A 72 0.62 -6.04 -10.06
C ILE A 72 0.81 -6.16 -8.55
N VAL A 73 -0.19 -5.71 -7.81
CA VAL A 73 -0.29 -5.87 -6.36
C VAL A 73 -1.43 -6.83 -6.05
N GLU A 74 -1.17 -7.76 -5.15
CA GLU A 74 -2.16 -8.70 -4.63
C GLU A 74 -2.28 -8.53 -3.13
N CYS A 75 -3.50 -8.28 -2.66
CA CYS A 75 -3.86 -8.22 -1.26
C CYS A 75 -4.65 -9.49 -0.93
N LEU A 76 -4.09 -10.33 -0.04
CA LEU A 76 -4.72 -11.58 0.35
C LEU A 76 -5.96 -11.37 1.23
N ASP A 77 -5.92 -10.33 2.06
CA ASP A 77 -7.05 -9.89 2.87
C ASP A 77 -7.53 -8.53 2.33
N PRO A 78 -8.76 -8.42 1.80
CA PRO A 78 -9.31 -7.16 1.32
C PRO A 78 -9.58 -6.11 2.41
N GLN A 79 -9.29 -6.43 3.68
CA GLN A 79 -9.45 -5.55 4.84
C GLN A 79 -8.13 -5.17 5.52
N ASP A 80 -7.00 -5.72 5.08
CA ASP A 80 -5.68 -5.44 5.66
C ASP A 80 -4.67 -5.06 4.57
N ASP A 81 -4.30 -3.78 4.50
CA ASP A 81 -3.31 -3.25 3.56
C ASP A 81 -1.92 -3.89 3.73
N ARG A 82 -1.62 -4.41 4.93
CA ARG A 82 -0.37 -5.14 5.21
C ARG A 82 -0.33 -6.51 4.55
N SER A 83 -1.49 -7.02 4.10
CA SER A 83 -1.57 -8.26 3.33
C SER A 83 -1.17 -8.07 1.85
N CYS A 84 -1.02 -6.82 1.41
CA CYS A 84 -0.67 -6.49 0.04
C CYS A 84 0.81 -6.75 -0.26
N ARG A 85 1.06 -7.42 -1.39
CA ARG A 85 2.41 -7.70 -1.91
C ARG A 85 2.51 -7.40 -3.40
N LEU A 86 3.71 -7.01 -3.83
CA LEU A 86 4.03 -6.88 -5.24
C LEU A 86 4.26 -8.26 -5.84
N VAL A 87 3.52 -8.61 -6.89
CA VAL A 87 3.60 -9.90 -7.58
C VAL A 87 4.50 -9.82 -8.82
N THR A 88 4.53 -8.66 -9.48
CA THR A 88 5.40 -8.44 -10.64
C THR A 88 6.86 -8.35 -10.20
N GLN A 89 7.76 -9.06 -10.89
CA GLN A 89 9.20 -8.92 -10.69
C GLN A 89 9.73 -7.67 -11.37
N SER A 90 10.68 -6.98 -10.74
CA SER A 90 11.36 -5.85 -11.37
C SER A 90 12.29 -6.32 -12.48
N THR A 91 12.25 -5.64 -13.62
CA THR A 91 13.20 -5.85 -14.72
C THR A 91 14.49 -5.10 -14.43
N GLU A 92 15.62 -5.82 -14.50
CA GLU A 92 16.96 -5.24 -14.41
C GLU A 92 17.52 -4.94 -15.80
N PHE A 93 17.85 -3.68 -16.05
CA PHE A 93 18.50 -3.27 -17.29
C PHE A 93 20.02 -3.28 -17.12
N LYS A 94 20.65 -4.44 -17.40
CA LYS A 94 22.11 -4.62 -17.29
C LYS A 94 22.93 -3.60 -18.10
N GLN A 95 22.35 -3.01 -19.15
CA GLN A 95 23.02 -2.01 -19.99
C GLN A 95 23.19 -0.65 -19.31
N LEU A 96 22.38 -0.32 -18.30
CA LEU A 96 22.54 0.91 -17.51
C LEU A 96 23.69 0.81 -16.50
N ASP A 97 24.05 -0.41 -16.08
CA ASP A 97 25.17 -0.64 -15.16
C ASP A 97 26.50 -0.20 -15.79
N LEU A 98 26.65 -0.39 -17.11
CA LEU A 98 27.79 0.06 -17.91
C LEU A 98 27.89 1.59 -18.05
N MET A 99 26.79 2.32 -17.79
CA MET A 99 26.75 3.78 -17.86
C MET A 99 26.81 4.44 -16.48
N ARG A 100 26.82 3.67 -15.38
CA ARG A 100 27.07 4.25 -14.05
C ARG A 100 28.48 4.82 -14.05
N PRO A 101 28.66 6.12 -13.71
CA PRO A 101 29.98 6.66 -13.50
C PRO A 101 30.66 5.83 -12.43
N GLN A 102 31.82 5.25 -12.76
CA GLN A 102 32.63 4.55 -11.78
C GLN A 102 33.02 5.58 -10.72
N GLN A 103 32.48 5.39 -9.51
CA GLN A 103 32.79 6.25 -8.39
C GLN A 103 34.30 6.09 -8.14
N PRO A 104 35.12 7.14 -8.28
CA PRO A 104 36.56 7.00 -8.16
C PRO A 104 36.88 6.50 -6.75
N ASP A 105 37.62 5.39 -6.70
CA ASP A 105 38.06 4.73 -5.49
C ASP A 105 38.73 5.76 -4.57
N THR A 106 38.05 6.15 -3.49
CA THR A 106 38.69 6.97 -2.46
C THR A 106 39.79 6.14 -1.78
N ALA A 107 41.02 6.49 -2.13
CA ALA A 107 42.23 6.44 -1.30
C ALA A 107 42.78 5.06 -0.91
N THR A 108 43.76 4.59 -1.70
CA THR A 108 44.91 3.88 -1.15
C THR A 108 45.93 4.94 -0.68
N PRO A 109 46.23 5.10 0.62
CA PRO A 109 47.36 5.91 1.03
C PRO A 109 48.64 5.14 0.70
N GLY A 110 49.48 5.74 -0.15
CA GLY A 110 50.82 5.23 -0.43
C GLY A 110 51.63 5.11 0.85
N LYS A 111 52.19 3.93 1.10
CA LYS A 111 53.33 3.77 2.01
C LYS A 111 54.58 4.20 1.26
N GLU A 112 55.09 5.37 1.62
CA GLU A 112 56.46 5.78 1.36
C GLU A 112 57.37 4.96 2.29
N ASN A 113 58.37 4.26 1.72
CA ASN A 113 59.46 3.63 2.46
C ASN A 113 60.68 3.48 1.56
#